data_AF-A0A396N2S3-F1
#
_entry.id   AF-A0A396N2S3-F1
#
_cell.length_a   1.000
_cell.length_b   1.000
_cell.length_c   1.000
_cell.angle_alpha   90.00
_cell.angle_beta   90.00
_cell.angle_gamma   90.00
#
_symmetry.space_group_name_H-M   'P 1'
#
loop_
_entity.id
_entity.type
_entity.pdbx_description
1 polymer ?
#
loop_
_entity_poly.entity_id
_entity_poly.type
_entity_poly.pdbx_seq_one_letter_code
_entity_poly.pdbx_strand_id
1 'polypeptide(L)'
;MPLVANVPNGRKGWKIVKCPECGAACWYRPEQEQVRAIAVCTMINGNWRSPSSVLAVAGRIVILHVKERKMRFKKGDVIRHFKREMLTKEQIEENGALFTYEFLGVAEHTETKEKLVLYKALYDGESIGLPVKKGDIFARPYDMFFSEVDYQKYPGIKQKYRFEF
;
A
#
# COMPACT_ATOMS: atom_id res chain seq x y z
N MET A 1 -10.83 3.08 17.25
CA MET A 1 -12.10 3.68 17.73
C MET A 1 -12.63 4.63 16.65
N PRO A 2 -13.93 4.60 16.30
CA PRO A 2 -14.48 5.31 15.15
C PRO A 2 -14.82 6.78 15.45
N LEU A 3 -14.02 7.45 16.26
CA LEU A 3 -14.27 8.82 16.75
C LEU A 3 -13.17 9.77 16.27
N VAL A 4 -13.56 10.92 15.70
CA VAL A 4 -12.61 11.93 15.20
C VAL A 4 -13.01 13.32 15.71
N ALA A 5 -12.08 14.03 16.35
CA ALA A 5 -12.31 15.37 16.90
C ALA A 5 -11.96 16.50 15.91
N ASN A 6 -10.94 16.33 15.06
CA ASN A 6 -10.35 17.41 14.25
C ASN A 6 -11.01 17.60 12.87
N VAL A 7 -12.34 17.53 12.79
CA VAL A 7 -13.09 17.79 11.54
C VAL A 7 -14.16 18.85 11.79
N PRO A 8 -13.99 20.10 11.35
CA PRO A 8 -14.87 21.20 11.76
C PRO A 8 -16.31 21.04 11.28
N ASN A 9 -16.54 20.48 10.09
CA ASN A 9 -17.89 20.36 9.49
C ASN A 9 -18.40 18.91 9.36
N GLY A 10 -17.69 17.92 9.91
CA GLY A 10 -18.01 16.50 9.72
C GLY A 10 -18.02 16.05 8.25
N ARG A 11 -18.59 14.88 7.98
CA ARG A 11 -18.89 14.40 6.62
C ARG A 11 -20.34 13.92 6.56
N LYS A 12 -20.91 13.82 5.35
CA LYS A 12 -22.29 13.35 5.14
C LYS A 12 -22.49 11.98 5.80
N GLY A 13 -23.44 11.89 6.74
CA GLY A 13 -23.75 10.67 7.50
C GLY A 13 -23.02 10.50 8.83
N TRP A 14 -22.11 11.41 9.20
CA TRP A 14 -21.46 11.39 10.52
C TRP A 14 -22.36 12.01 11.58
N LYS A 15 -22.32 11.46 12.80
CA LYS A 15 -23.08 11.98 13.95
C LYS A 15 -22.11 12.39 15.05
N ILE A 16 -22.40 13.48 15.77
CA ILE A 16 -21.61 13.85 16.94
C ILE A 16 -22.04 12.96 18.11
N VAL A 17 -21.07 12.32 18.77
CA VAL A 17 -21.27 11.51 19.98
C VAL A 17 -20.27 11.94 21.04
N LYS A 18 -20.58 11.69 22.32
CA LYS A 18 -19.63 11.92 23.41
C LYS A 18 -18.65 10.75 23.50
N CYS A 19 -17.36 11.07 23.52
CA CYS A 19 -16.31 10.08 23.73
C CYS A 19 -16.44 9.48 25.14
N PRO A 20 -16.50 8.14 25.29
CA PRO A 20 -16.62 7.50 26.61
C PRO A 20 -15.33 7.59 27.43
N GLU A 21 -14.17 7.84 26.82
CA GLU A 21 -12.88 7.94 27.53
C GLU A 21 -12.57 9.35 28.03
N CYS A 22 -12.89 10.39 27.23
CA CYS A 22 -12.52 11.77 27.58
C CYS A 22 -13.71 12.74 27.68
N GLY A 23 -14.94 12.31 27.39
CA GLY A 23 -16.14 13.14 27.46
C GLY A 23 -16.31 14.17 26.34
N ALA A 24 -15.30 14.36 25.48
CA ALA A 24 -15.33 15.33 24.39
C ALA A 24 -16.36 14.95 23.30
N ALA A 25 -16.87 15.97 22.59
CA ALA A 25 -17.71 15.76 21.42
C ALA A 25 -16.83 15.34 20.23
N CYS A 26 -17.10 14.15 19.67
CA CYS A 26 -16.36 13.62 18.52
C CYS A 26 -17.32 13.14 17.43
N TRP A 27 -16.86 13.16 16.18
CA TRP A 27 -17.63 12.61 15.08
C TRP A 27 -17.54 11.10 15.04
N TYR A 28 -18.69 10.44 15.08
CA TYR A 28 -18.88 9.02 14.89
C TYR A 28 -18.88 8.66 13.41
N ARG A 29 -18.01 7.72 13.04
CA ARG A 29 -17.85 7.19 11.68
C ARG A 29 -18.57 5.83 11.56
N PRO A 30 -19.81 5.77 11.06
CA PRO A 30 -20.54 4.50 10.95
C PRO A 30 -19.84 3.48 10.03
N GLU A 31 -19.06 3.95 9.05
CA GLU A 31 -18.29 3.11 8.13
C GLU A 31 -17.22 2.24 8.82
N GLN A 32 -16.66 2.69 9.94
CA GLN A 32 -15.64 1.92 10.67
C GLN A 32 -16.22 0.78 11.53
N GLU A 33 -17.54 0.73 11.71
CA GLU A 33 -18.19 -0.35 12.46
C GLU A 33 -18.32 -1.63 11.62
N GLN A 34 -18.45 -1.49 10.30
CA GLN A 34 -18.46 -2.61 9.34
C GLN A 34 -17.06 -3.23 9.11
N VAL A 35 -15.98 -2.55 9.52
CA VAL A 35 -14.60 -3.04 9.40
C VAL A 35 -14.16 -3.81 10.66
N ARG A 36 -15.08 -4.19 11.56
CA ARG A 36 -14.78 -5.14 12.64
C ARG A 36 -14.55 -6.53 12.04
N ALA A 37 -13.31 -6.78 11.65
CA ALA A 37 -12.83 -8.10 11.30
C ALA A 37 -13.10 -9.05 12.46
N ILE A 38 -13.95 -10.04 12.22
CA ILE A 38 -14.07 -11.23 13.08
C ILE A 38 -12.74 -11.97 12.94
N ALA A 39 -11.82 -11.75 13.87
CA ALA A 39 -10.65 -12.59 14.04
C ALA A 39 -11.02 -13.74 14.98
N VAL A 40 -11.68 -14.79 14.46
CA VAL A 40 -11.75 -16.06 15.19
C VAL A 40 -10.47 -16.83 14.86
N CYS A 41 -9.55 -16.89 15.82
CA CYS A 41 -8.52 -17.93 15.80
C CYS A 41 -9.23 -19.27 15.97
N THR A 42 -9.38 -20.03 14.88
CA THR A 42 -9.90 -21.40 14.97
C THR A 42 -8.72 -22.34 14.92
N MET A 43 -8.48 -23.06 16.02
CA MET A 43 -7.54 -24.17 16.07
C MET A 43 -8.04 -25.29 15.14
N ILE A 44 -7.33 -25.56 14.05
CA ILE A 44 -7.58 -26.75 13.23
C ILE A 44 -6.27 -27.55 13.19
N ASN A 45 -6.29 -28.76 13.78
CA ASN A 45 -5.23 -29.75 13.73
C ASN A 45 -3.83 -29.26 14.20
N GLY A 46 -3.78 -28.54 15.33
CA GLY A 46 -2.53 -28.29 16.05
C GLY A 46 -1.50 -27.39 15.37
N ASN A 47 -1.86 -26.67 14.30
CA ASN A 47 -0.96 -25.73 13.62
C ASN A 47 -1.56 -24.32 13.56
N TRP A 48 -0.73 -23.31 13.85
CA TRP A 48 -1.10 -21.90 13.75
C TRP A 48 -1.17 -21.49 12.28
N ARG A 49 -2.37 -21.12 11.80
CA ARG A 49 -2.56 -20.46 10.50
C ARG A 49 -3.19 -19.09 10.71
N SER A 50 -2.70 -18.10 9.96
CA SER A 50 -3.24 -16.74 9.96
C SER A 50 -4.65 -16.70 9.37
N PRO A 51 -5.56 -15.82 9.85
CA PRO A 51 -6.92 -15.78 9.36
C PRO A 51 -6.93 -15.14 7.97
N SER A 52 -7.39 -15.89 6.97
CA SER A 52 -7.89 -15.27 5.74
C SER A 52 -9.18 -14.53 6.07
N SER A 53 -9.24 -13.24 5.76
CA SER A 53 -10.39 -12.37 6.05
C SER A 53 -11.66 -12.93 5.40
N VAL A 54 -12.61 -13.41 6.19
CA VAL A 54 -13.93 -13.83 5.70
C VAL A 54 -14.92 -12.70 5.98
N LEU A 55 -15.40 -12.02 4.93
CA LEU A 55 -16.61 -11.21 5.01
C LEU A 55 -17.80 -12.07 4.56
N ALA A 56 -18.70 -12.37 5.50
CA ALA A 56 -19.99 -12.95 5.20
C ALA A 56 -20.99 -11.81 4.95
N VAL A 57 -21.28 -11.52 3.68
CA VAL A 57 -22.48 -10.75 3.30
C VAL A 57 -23.52 -11.75 2.82
N ALA A 58 -24.72 -11.63 3.38
CA ALA A 58 -25.86 -12.50 3.14
C ALA A 58 -26.08 -12.76 1.64
N GLY A 59 -26.21 -14.04 1.27
CA GLY A 59 -26.92 -14.44 0.06
C GLY A 59 -26.15 -14.46 -1.26
N ARG A 60 -24.82 -14.56 -1.25
CA ARG A 60 -23.99 -15.19 -2.30
C ARG A 60 -22.55 -15.03 -1.85
N ILE A 61 -21.93 -16.13 -1.42
CA ILE A 61 -20.52 -16.16 -1.11
C ILE A 61 -19.78 -16.00 -2.44
N VAL A 62 -19.54 -14.76 -2.84
CA VAL A 62 -18.54 -14.47 -3.86
C VAL A 62 -17.21 -14.63 -3.13
N ILE A 63 -16.65 -15.84 -3.17
CA ILE A 63 -15.26 -16.06 -2.77
C ILE A 63 -14.45 -15.24 -3.77
N LEU A 64 -14.15 -13.99 -3.41
CA LEU A 64 -13.06 -13.25 -4.03
C LEU A 64 -11.81 -14.03 -3.65
N HIS A 65 -11.46 -15.00 -4.50
CA HIS A 65 -10.12 -15.56 -4.53
C HIS A 65 -9.20 -14.36 -4.79
N VAL A 66 -8.70 -13.75 -3.71
CA VAL A 66 -7.48 -12.96 -3.78
C VAL A 66 -6.42 -14.00 -4.11
N LYS A 67 -6.26 -14.28 -5.42
CA LYS A 67 -5.16 -15.08 -5.93
C LYS A 67 -3.93 -14.52 -5.24
N GLU A 68 -3.27 -15.34 -4.42
CA GLU A 68 -1.95 -15.02 -3.91
C GLU A 68 -1.11 -14.70 -5.14
N ARG A 69 -0.89 -13.41 -5.38
CA ARG A 69 -0.01 -12.96 -6.45
C ARG A 69 1.37 -13.44 -6.04
N LYS A 70 1.76 -14.57 -6.60
CA LYS A 70 3.06 -15.21 -6.40
C LYS A 70 4.13 -14.11 -6.45
N MET A 71 4.81 -13.90 -5.33
CA MET A 71 5.89 -12.92 -5.22
C MET A 71 6.93 -13.24 -6.31
N ARG A 72 7.08 -12.34 -7.28
CA ARG A 72 8.01 -12.54 -8.40
C ARG A 72 9.41 -12.03 -8.12
N PHE A 73 9.54 -11.14 -7.14
CA PHE A 73 10.80 -10.50 -6.76
C PHE A 73 11.49 -11.28 -5.63
N LYS A 74 12.81 -11.41 -5.75
CA LYS A 74 13.74 -11.88 -4.72
C LYS A 74 14.49 -10.68 -4.15
N LYS A 75 14.96 -10.82 -2.92
CA LYS A 75 15.83 -9.82 -2.28
C LYS A 75 17.07 -9.60 -3.14
N GLY A 76 17.37 -8.33 -3.43
CA GLY A 76 18.48 -7.91 -4.30
C GLY A 76 18.09 -7.70 -5.76
N ASP A 77 16.85 -8.01 -6.16
CA ASP A 77 16.39 -7.76 -7.52
C ASP A 77 16.33 -6.26 -7.80
N VAL A 78 16.87 -5.86 -8.95
CA VAL A 78 16.80 -4.49 -9.43
C VAL A 78 15.47 -4.28 -10.16
N ILE A 79 14.75 -3.25 -9.76
CA ILE A 79 13.43 -2.89 -10.27
C ILE A 79 13.46 -1.45 -10.79
N ARG A 80 12.64 -1.17 -11.79
CA ARG A 80 12.50 0.12 -12.45
C ARG A 80 11.07 0.63 -12.30
N HIS A 81 10.96 1.92 -11.99
CA HIS A 81 9.67 2.59 -11.91
C HIS A 81 9.26 3.15 -13.27
N PHE A 82 7.97 3.09 -13.59
CA PHE A 82 7.44 3.50 -14.90
C PHE A 82 7.79 4.93 -15.32
N LYS A 83 7.99 5.84 -14.35
CA LYS A 83 8.45 7.22 -14.61
C LYS A 83 9.80 7.28 -15.32
N ARG A 84 10.59 6.22 -15.31
CA ARG A 84 11.84 6.14 -16.08
C ARG A 84 11.61 6.31 -17.59
N GLU A 85 10.47 5.85 -18.12
CA GLU A 85 10.13 6.06 -19.54
C GLU A 85 9.80 7.52 -19.88
N MET A 86 9.54 8.37 -18.88
CA MET A 86 9.29 9.79 -19.07
C MET A 86 10.56 10.64 -19.03
N LEU A 87 11.72 10.03 -18.76
CA LEU A 87 12.99 10.75 -18.74
C LEU A 87 13.41 11.17 -20.15
N THR A 88 14.02 12.35 -20.26
CA THR A 88 14.68 12.76 -21.50
C THR A 88 16.02 12.03 -21.66
N LYS A 89 16.54 11.99 -22.89
CA LYS A 89 17.83 11.34 -23.20
C LYS A 89 18.98 11.94 -22.38
N GLU A 90 18.97 13.26 -22.20
CA GLU A 90 19.96 14.02 -21.41
C GLU A 90 20.00 13.53 -19.95
N GLN A 91 18.83 13.35 -19.31
CA GLN A 91 18.74 12.87 -17.93
C GLN A 91 19.24 11.43 -17.77
N ILE A 92 19.03 10.60 -18.79
CA ILE A 92 19.49 9.20 -18.80
C ILE A 92 21.02 9.15 -18.98
N GLU A 93 21.59 10.03 -19.79
CA GLU A 93 23.03 10.12 -20.02
C GLU A 93 23.78 10.65 -18.80
N GLU A 94 23.23 11.66 -18.11
CA GLU A 94 23.82 12.16 -16.85
C GLU A 94 23.71 11.16 -15.70
N ASN A 95 22.58 10.46 -15.59
CA ASN A 95 22.33 9.53 -14.50
C ASN A 95 21.51 8.32 -14.97
N GLY A 96 22.23 7.34 -15.50
CA GLY A 96 21.64 6.10 -16.01
C GLY A 96 20.89 5.27 -14.96
N ALA A 97 21.04 5.56 -13.66
CA ALA A 97 20.36 4.84 -12.59
C ALA A 97 19.00 5.46 -12.21
N LEU A 98 18.62 6.65 -12.72
CA LEU A 98 17.38 7.34 -12.31
C LEU A 98 16.15 6.44 -12.30
N PHE A 99 15.35 6.55 -11.24
CA PHE A 99 14.13 5.75 -11.02
C PHE A 99 14.35 4.23 -10.96
N THR A 100 15.57 3.80 -10.61
CA THR A 100 15.92 2.40 -10.35
C THR A 100 16.03 2.14 -8.84
N TYR A 101 15.53 0.99 -8.40
CA TYR A 101 15.50 0.60 -7.01
C TYR A 101 15.94 -0.85 -6.85
N GLU A 102 16.34 -1.24 -5.65
CA GLU A 102 16.63 -2.63 -5.26
C GLU A 102 15.52 -3.12 -4.33
N PHE A 103 14.91 -4.26 -4.65
CA PHE A 103 13.92 -4.89 -3.80
C PHE A 103 14.58 -5.52 -2.57
N LEU A 104 14.18 -5.09 -1.37
CA LEU A 104 14.74 -5.63 -0.12
C LEU A 104 13.89 -6.75 0.46
N GLY A 105 12.57 -6.62 0.39
CA GLY A 105 11.64 -7.61 0.94
C GLY A 105 10.26 -7.05 1.22
N VAL A 106 9.47 -7.81 1.98
CA VAL A 106 8.14 -7.39 2.45
C VAL A 106 8.13 -7.43 3.98
N ALA A 107 7.64 -6.35 4.56
CA ALA A 107 7.39 -6.20 5.99
C ALA A 107 5.88 -6.23 6.24
N GLU A 108 5.50 -6.64 7.45
CA GLU A 108 4.13 -6.56 7.93
C GLU A 108 4.04 -5.47 9.00
N HIS A 109 3.13 -4.52 8.83
CA HIS A 109 2.89 -3.49 9.81
C HIS A 109 2.24 -4.11 11.05
N THR A 110 2.86 -3.99 12.21
CA THR A 110 2.41 -4.67 13.43
C THR A 110 1.01 -4.24 13.89
N GLU A 111 0.68 -2.96 13.72
CA GLU A 111 -0.61 -2.41 14.16
C GLU A 111 -1.76 -2.65 13.17
N THR A 112 -1.54 -2.45 11.87
CA THR A 112 -2.59 -2.58 10.84
C THR A 112 -2.62 -3.95 10.17
N LYS A 113 -1.57 -4.77 10.36
CA LYS A 113 -1.31 -6.03 9.63
C LYS A 113 -1.24 -5.86 8.10
N GLU A 114 -0.95 -4.65 7.65
CA GLU A 114 -0.79 -4.35 6.23
C GLU A 114 0.59 -4.78 5.75
N LYS A 115 0.64 -5.40 4.57
CA LYS A 115 1.90 -5.78 3.92
C LYS A 115 2.50 -4.57 3.21
N LEU A 116 3.75 -4.26 3.53
CA LEU A 116 4.54 -3.18 2.95
C LEU A 116 5.75 -3.77 2.20
N VAL A 117 5.97 -3.35 0.98
CA VAL A 117 7.18 -3.66 0.21
C VAL A 117 8.27 -2.67 0.60
N LEU A 118 9.43 -3.19 0.97
CA LEU A 118 10.64 -2.43 1.25
C LEU A 118 11.57 -2.47 0.03
N TYR A 119 12.02 -1.30 -0.40
CA TYR A 119 12.94 -1.16 -1.53
C TYR A 119 13.89 0.01 -1.31
N LYS A 120 15.06 -0.05 -1.94
CA LYS A 120 16.16 0.91 -1.76
C LYS A 120 16.42 1.67 -3.06
N ALA A 121 16.57 2.99 -3.01
CA ALA A 121 16.94 3.78 -4.19
C ALA A 121 18.39 3.49 -4.62
N LEU A 122 18.59 3.25 -5.91
CA LEU A 122 19.92 3.03 -6.51
C LEU A 122 20.44 4.27 -7.26
N TYR A 123 19.76 5.40 -7.16
CA TYR A 123 20.11 6.65 -7.83
C TYR A 123 20.13 7.83 -6.87
N ASP A 124 20.83 8.88 -7.29
CA ASP A 124 20.73 10.19 -6.68
C ASP A 124 19.73 11.05 -7.45
N GLY A 125 18.74 11.59 -6.73
CA GLY A 125 17.69 12.44 -7.25
C GLY A 125 18.06 13.92 -7.28
N GLU A 126 19.20 14.32 -6.70
CA GLU A 126 19.62 15.72 -6.66
C GLU A 126 19.78 16.31 -8.07
N SER A 127 20.24 15.50 -9.03
CA SER A 127 20.36 15.89 -10.45
C SER A 127 19.02 16.24 -11.12
N ILE A 128 17.90 15.77 -10.56
CA ILE A 128 16.54 16.05 -11.06
C ILE A 128 15.70 16.85 -10.06
N GLY A 129 16.33 17.45 -9.03
CA GLY A 129 15.64 18.25 -8.02
C GLY A 129 14.77 17.44 -7.05
N LEU A 130 14.99 16.13 -6.93
CA LEU A 130 14.33 15.28 -5.94
C LEU A 130 15.24 15.07 -4.73
N PRO A 131 14.70 15.17 -3.49
CA PRO A 131 15.46 14.90 -2.27
C PRO A 131 15.55 13.38 -2.02
N VAL A 132 16.11 12.63 -2.98
CA VAL A 132 16.31 11.19 -2.89
C VAL A 132 17.79 10.91 -3.04
N LYS A 133 18.40 10.19 -2.12
CA LYS A 133 19.80 9.80 -2.18
C LYS A 133 19.93 8.30 -2.49
N LYS A 134 21.05 7.95 -3.11
CA LYS A 134 21.40 6.55 -3.32
C LYS A 134 21.56 5.87 -1.95
N GLY A 135 20.79 4.80 -1.73
CA GLY A 135 20.76 4.07 -0.46
C GLY A 135 19.52 4.34 0.40
N ASP A 136 18.70 5.33 0.06
CA ASP A 136 17.45 5.60 0.79
C ASP A 136 16.48 4.43 0.70
N ILE A 137 15.88 4.06 1.82
CA ILE A 137 14.93 2.95 1.92
C ILE A 137 13.50 3.51 2.00
N PHE A 138 12.63 2.96 1.17
CA PHE A 138 11.22 3.34 1.10
C PHE A 138 10.33 2.14 1.40
N ALA A 139 9.16 2.42 1.98
CA ALA A 139 8.11 1.45 2.24
C ALA A 139 6.85 1.83 1.46
N ARG A 140 6.21 0.86 0.79
CA ARG A 140 4.97 1.09 0.05
C ARG A 140 3.98 -0.06 0.26
N PRO A 141 2.67 0.19 0.40
CA PRO A 141 1.67 -0.87 0.48
C PRO A 141 1.78 -1.86 -0.68
N TYR A 142 1.72 -3.16 -0.36
CA TYR A 142 1.90 -4.26 -1.30
C TYR A 142 1.01 -4.11 -2.53
N ASP A 143 -0.29 -3.87 -2.33
CA ASP A 143 -1.24 -3.72 -3.44
C ASP A 143 -0.95 -2.51 -4.33
N MET A 144 -0.44 -1.42 -3.75
CA MET A 144 -0.05 -0.22 -4.50
C MET A 144 1.27 -0.38 -5.25
N PHE A 145 2.13 -1.31 -4.82
CA PHE A 145 3.40 -1.59 -5.45
C PHE A 145 3.20 -2.47 -6.70
N PHE A 146 2.39 -3.52 -6.59
CA PHE A 146 2.04 -4.42 -7.69
C PHE A 146 0.84 -3.96 -8.53
N SER A 147 0.36 -2.74 -8.32
CA SER A 147 -0.73 -2.18 -9.13
C SER A 147 -0.24 -1.87 -10.54
N GLU A 148 -1.15 -1.98 -11.51
CA GLU A 148 -0.89 -1.56 -12.88
C GLU A 148 -0.72 -0.04 -12.97
N VAL A 149 -0.06 0.42 -14.03
CA VAL A 149 0.04 1.84 -14.35
C VAL A 149 -1.35 2.34 -14.73
N ASP A 150 -1.67 3.56 -14.28
CA ASP A 150 -2.89 4.23 -14.69
C ASP A 150 -2.68 4.81 -16.10
N TYR A 151 -3.14 4.08 -17.11
CA TYR A 151 -3.03 4.47 -18.51
C TYR A 151 -3.95 5.64 -18.89
N GLN A 152 -4.97 5.96 -18.09
CA GLN A 152 -5.78 7.16 -18.31
C GLN A 152 -4.98 8.41 -17.95
N LYS A 153 -4.22 8.33 -16.85
CA LYS A 153 -3.34 9.42 -16.41
C LYS A 153 -2.05 9.51 -17.22
N TYR A 154 -1.53 8.38 -17.69
CA TYR A 154 -0.27 8.29 -18.42
C TYR A 154 -0.43 7.54 -19.75
N PRO A 155 -1.11 8.16 -20.73
CA PRO A 155 -1.28 7.57 -22.05
C PRO A 155 0.06 7.62 -22.80
N GLY A 156 0.75 6.49 -22.90
CA GLY A 156 2.03 6.37 -23.62
C GLY A 156 3.10 5.56 -22.91
N ILE A 157 2.87 5.15 -21.67
CA ILE A 157 3.76 4.25 -20.93
C ILE A 157 3.60 2.83 -21.46
N LYS A 158 4.73 2.18 -21.79
CA LYS A 158 4.76 0.78 -22.26
C LYS A 158 4.77 -0.20 -21.09
N GLN A 159 5.37 0.20 -19.97
CA GLN A 159 5.38 -0.56 -18.73
C GLN A 159 3.95 -0.90 -18.25
N LYS A 160 3.73 -2.13 -17.80
CA LYS A 160 2.42 -2.61 -17.34
C LYS A 160 2.18 -2.37 -15.87
N TYR A 161 3.16 -2.70 -15.06
CA TYR A 161 3.13 -2.50 -13.61
C TYR A 161 3.87 -1.24 -13.22
N ARG A 162 3.52 -0.65 -12.07
CA ARG A 162 4.26 0.53 -11.56
C ARG A 162 5.75 0.27 -11.35
N PHE A 163 6.09 -0.97 -11.01
CA PHE A 163 7.45 -1.48 -10.86
C PHE A 163 7.64 -2.76 -11.67
N GLU A 164 8.69 -2.82 -12.47
CA GLU A 164 9.08 -3.99 -13.28
C GLU A 164 10.60 -4.19 -13.22
N PHE A 165 11.10 -5.32 -13.74
CA PHE A 165 12.54 -5.59 -13.85
C PHE A 165 13.16 -4.74 -14.97
#